data_AF-A0A1Y1M4K5-F1
#
_entry.id   AF-A0A1Y1M4K5-F1
#
_cell.length_a   1.000
_cell.length_b   1.000
_cell.length_c   1.000
_cell.angle_alpha   90.00
_cell.angle_beta   90.00
_cell.angle_gamma   90.00
#
_symmetry.space_group_name_H-M   'P 1'
#
loop_
_entity.id
_entity.type
_entity.pdbx_description
1 polymer ?
#
loop_
_entity_poly.entity_id
_entity_poly.type
_entity_poly.pdbx_seq_one_letter_code
_entity_poly.pdbx_strand_id
1 'polypeptide(L)'
;MAEVNLNKFWNNLGLVIGILSSIGLTIVGNFQETSILFIHLMGAGMTFGFGSAYMGVQSAISYFVRNFYEKHPEINISNKILYSKIAVSVCCCLLVIVSGISILMALAEFKGESIPCWSESEGGFTLKLVATVTEWCLAICFICYLFIFASEYKLIEYEEIRFRMKFATPGNGEKVVESLSLEK
;
A
#
# COMPACT_ATOMS: atom_id res chain seq x y z
N MET A 1 -11.22 -5.10 26.37
CA MET A 1 -10.74 -5.02 24.97
C MET A 1 -9.78 -6.16 24.75
N ALA A 2 -9.94 -6.92 23.66
CA ALA A 2 -9.01 -7.99 23.32
C ALA A 2 -7.81 -7.37 22.59
N GLU A 3 -6.59 -7.69 23.03
CA GLU A 3 -5.37 -7.02 22.55
C GLU A 3 -4.64 -7.90 21.53
N VAL A 4 -4.42 -7.35 20.33
CA VAL A 4 -3.62 -8.00 19.29
C VAL A 4 -2.18 -7.52 19.41
N ASN A 5 -1.28 -8.38 19.90
CA ASN A 5 0.13 -8.04 20.03
C ASN A 5 0.86 -8.25 18.70
N LEU A 6 0.83 -7.22 17.85
CA LEU A 6 1.54 -7.18 16.59
C LEU A 6 2.90 -6.50 16.78
N ASN A 7 3.96 -7.11 16.25
CA ASN A 7 5.29 -6.50 16.31
C ASN A 7 5.26 -5.15 15.58
N LYS A 8 5.58 -4.07 16.30
CA LYS A 8 5.60 -2.69 15.80
C LYS A 8 6.44 -2.52 14.53
N PHE A 9 7.43 -3.38 14.32
CA PHE A 9 8.22 -3.42 13.10
C PHE A 9 7.37 -3.47 11.84
N TRP A 10 6.35 -4.34 11.77
CA TRP A 10 5.54 -4.51 10.57
C TRP A 10 4.69 -3.28 10.26
N ASN A 11 4.14 -2.64 11.29
CA ASN A 11 3.38 -1.40 11.14
C ASN A 11 4.28 -0.24 10.67
N ASN A 12 5.46 -0.09 11.28
CA ASN A 12 6.43 0.93 10.89
C ASN A 12 6.95 0.70 9.47
N LEU A 13 7.25 -0.55 9.11
CA LEU A 13 7.64 -0.92 7.76
C LEU A 13 6.55 -0.55 6.76
N GLY A 14 5.30 -0.94 7.04
CA GLY A 14 4.12 -0.57 6.26
C GLY A 14 3.96 0.95 6.09
N LEU A 15 4.15 1.73 7.15
CA LEU A 15 4.08 3.18 7.09
C LEU A 15 5.15 3.77 6.14
N VAL A 16 6.40 3.36 6.29
CA VAL A 16 7.52 3.87 5.47
C VAL A 16 7.31 3.54 4.00
N ILE A 17 7.01 2.28 3.66
CA ILE A 17 6.81 1.87 2.26
C ILE A 17 5.54 2.49 1.66
N GLY A 18 4.50 2.70 2.47
CA GLY A 18 3.29 3.41 2.06
C GLY A 18 3.57 4.86 1.68
N ILE A 19 4.34 5.59 2.51
CA ILE A 19 4.76 6.97 2.22
C ILE A 19 5.57 7.03 0.92
N LEU A 20 6.53 6.12 0.73
CA LEU A 20 7.32 6.06 -0.51
C LEU A 20 6.45 5.82 -1.75
N SER A 21 5.45 4.95 -1.65
CA SER A 21 4.47 4.71 -2.73
C SER A 21 3.63 5.96 -3.02
N SER A 22 3.16 6.68 -1.99
CA SER A 22 2.41 7.94 -2.15
C SER A 22 3.22 9.07 -2.79
N ILE A 23 4.51 9.17 -2.45
CA ILE A 23 5.44 10.10 -3.11
C ILE A 23 5.54 9.75 -4.60
N GLY A 24 5.71 8.45 -4.92
CA GLY A 24 5.70 7.96 -6.29
C GLY A 24 4.45 8.37 -7.06
N LEU A 25 3.27 8.23 -6.44
CA LEU A 25 2.00 8.56 -7.09
C LEU A 25 1.90 10.05 -7.42
N THR A 26 2.41 10.89 -6.53
CA THR A 26 2.50 12.34 -6.75
C THR A 26 3.45 12.64 -7.92
N ILE A 27 4.57 11.94 -8.02
CA ILE A 27 5.50 12.10 -9.16
C ILE A 27 4.81 11.72 -10.48
N VAL A 28 4.18 10.54 -10.56
CA VAL A 28 3.44 10.11 -11.77
C VAL A 28 2.36 11.11 -12.17
N GLY A 29 1.61 11.63 -11.19
CA GLY A 29 0.53 12.59 -11.42
C GLY A 29 1.01 13.96 -11.92
N ASN A 30 2.23 14.36 -11.59
CA ASN A 30 2.78 15.67 -11.98
C ASN A 30 3.72 15.59 -13.19
N PHE A 31 4.40 14.46 -13.40
CA PHE A 31 5.33 14.24 -14.51
C PHE A 31 4.76 13.17 -15.42
N GLN A 32 3.96 13.59 -16.41
CA GLN A 32 3.42 12.70 -17.42
C GLN A 32 4.54 12.10 -18.29
N GLU A 33 4.27 10.92 -18.86
CA GLU A 33 5.21 10.19 -19.73
C GLU A 33 5.73 11.07 -20.89
N THR A 34 4.86 11.93 -21.43
CA THR A 34 5.16 12.83 -22.55
C THR A 34 6.06 14.02 -22.18
N SER A 35 6.21 14.33 -20.90
CA SER A 35 7.01 15.47 -20.43
C SER A 35 8.44 15.03 -20.11
N ILE A 36 8.60 14.12 -19.14
CA ILE A 36 9.91 13.62 -18.72
C ILE A 36 9.78 12.13 -18.36
N LEU A 37 9.95 11.25 -19.37
CA LEU A 37 9.81 9.79 -19.23
C LEU A 37 10.58 9.25 -18.02
N PHE A 38 11.83 9.66 -17.83
CA PHE A 38 12.66 9.13 -16.75
C PHE A 38 12.06 9.37 -15.36
N ILE A 39 11.57 10.59 -15.11
CA ILE A 39 10.94 10.94 -13.84
C ILE A 39 9.60 10.20 -13.69
N HIS A 40 8.84 10.09 -14.77
CA HIS A 40 7.60 9.32 -14.79
C HIS A 40 7.83 7.85 -14.41
N LEU A 41 8.80 7.18 -15.04
CA LEU A 41 9.15 5.78 -14.76
C LEU A 41 9.68 5.59 -13.33
N MET A 42 10.46 6.54 -12.81
CA MET A 42 10.87 6.54 -11.40
C MET A 42 9.65 6.62 -10.47
N GLY A 43 8.72 7.54 -10.75
CA GLY A 43 7.47 7.66 -10.02
C GLY A 43 6.61 6.39 -10.09
N ALA A 44 6.48 5.79 -11.27
CA ALA A 44 5.71 4.56 -11.49
C ALA A 44 6.34 3.38 -10.71
N GLY A 45 7.66 3.24 -10.77
CA GLY A 45 8.41 2.26 -9.99
C GLY A 45 8.23 2.42 -8.48
N MET A 46 8.24 3.66 -7.98
CA MET A 46 7.95 3.95 -6.57
C MET A 46 6.49 3.62 -6.21
N THR A 47 5.54 4.07 -7.03
CA THR A 47 4.09 3.87 -6.82
C THR A 47 3.76 2.39 -6.74
N PHE A 48 4.06 1.65 -7.82
CA PHE A 48 3.64 0.27 -7.96
C PHE A 48 4.57 -0.69 -7.23
N GLY A 49 5.88 -0.43 -7.20
CA GLY A 49 6.86 -1.25 -6.48
C GLY A 49 6.66 -1.20 -4.97
N PHE A 50 6.79 -0.01 -4.36
CA PHE A 50 6.55 0.12 -2.92
C PHE A 50 5.08 -0.10 -2.54
N GLY A 51 4.14 0.23 -3.43
CA GLY A 51 2.72 -0.04 -3.20
C GLY A 51 2.40 -1.53 -3.16
N SER A 52 3.00 -2.34 -4.03
CA SER A 52 2.82 -3.80 -4.00
C SER A 52 3.47 -4.41 -2.76
N ALA A 53 4.64 -3.91 -2.36
CA ALA A 53 5.27 -4.30 -1.10
C ALA A 53 4.40 -3.93 0.12
N TYR A 54 3.78 -2.74 0.11
CA TYR A 54 2.81 -2.31 1.11
C TYR A 54 1.63 -3.28 1.21
N MET A 55 1.03 -3.64 0.07
CA MET A 55 -0.05 -4.63 0.02
C MET A 55 0.39 -5.98 0.57
N GLY A 56 1.62 -6.40 0.31
CA GLY A 56 2.19 -7.64 0.86
C GLY A 56 2.26 -7.58 2.39
N VAL A 57 2.83 -6.51 2.94
CA VAL A 57 2.91 -6.29 4.39
C VAL A 57 1.53 -6.24 5.03
N GLN A 58 0.60 -5.46 4.48
CA GLN A 58 -0.77 -5.33 5.01
C GLN A 58 -1.56 -6.64 4.90
N SER A 59 -1.35 -7.44 3.85
CA SER A 59 -1.98 -8.75 3.73
C SER A 59 -1.41 -9.75 4.73
N ALA A 60 -0.11 -9.72 4.98
CA ALA A 60 0.54 -10.54 5.99
C ALA A 60 0.03 -10.19 7.40
N ILE A 61 -0.06 -8.90 7.74
CA ILE A 61 -0.64 -8.42 8.99
C ILE A 61 -2.07 -8.96 9.15
N SER A 62 -2.95 -8.77 8.18
CA SER A 62 -4.33 -9.29 8.22
C SER A 62 -4.39 -10.80 8.40
N TYR A 63 -3.47 -11.55 7.77
CA TYR A 63 -3.38 -13.00 7.97
C TYR A 63 -2.95 -13.37 9.39
N PHE A 64 -2.01 -12.64 10.01
CA PHE A 64 -1.65 -12.86 11.42
C PHE A 64 -2.81 -12.56 12.38
N VAL A 65 -3.62 -11.55 12.08
CA VAL A 65 -4.81 -11.21 12.87
C VAL A 65 -5.99 -12.18 12.61
N ARG A 66 -5.92 -13.04 11.59
CA ARG A 66 -6.98 -14.02 11.28
C ARG A 66 -7.42 -14.86 12.49
N ASN A 67 -6.46 -15.41 13.25
CA ASN A 67 -6.77 -16.24 14.41
C ASN A 67 -7.55 -15.47 15.49
N PHE A 68 -7.38 -14.15 15.53
CA PHE A 68 -8.16 -13.28 16.39
C PHE A 68 -9.58 -13.11 15.83
N TYR A 69 -9.75 -12.83 14.54
CA TYR A 69 -11.07 -12.76 13.90
C TYR A 69 -11.88 -14.05 14.03
N GLU A 70 -11.24 -15.22 13.95
CA GLU A 70 -11.91 -16.51 14.13
C GLU A 70 -12.40 -16.75 15.57
N LYS A 71 -11.73 -16.17 16.57
CA LYS A 71 -12.14 -16.23 17.98
C LYS A 71 -13.18 -15.19 18.35
N HIS A 72 -13.34 -14.17 17.53
CA HIS A 72 -14.19 -12.99 17.74
C HIS A 72 -15.20 -12.85 16.58
N PRO A 73 -16.20 -13.75 16.49
CA PRO A 73 -17.17 -13.76 15.38
C PRO A 73 -17.99 -12.49 15.27
N GLU A 74 -18.10 -11.70 16.33
CA GLU A 74 -18.73 -10.37 16.35
C GLU A 74 -18.06 -9.37 15.39
N ILE A 75 -16.80 -9.58 15.03
CA ILE A 75 -16.02 -8.72 14.12
C ILE A 75 -16.41 -8.96 12.65
N ASN A 76 -17.13 -10.05 12.34
CA ASN A 76 -17.75 -10.34 11.04
C ASN A 76 -16.83 -10.17 9.80
N ILE A 77 -15.54 -10.47 9.94
CA ILE A 77 -14.61 -10.55 8.79
C ILE A 77 -14.57 -11.98 8.27
N SER A 78 -14.99 -12.16 7.02
CA SER A 78 -14.86 -13.45 6.36
C SER A 78 -13.41 -13.75 5.98
N ASN A 79 -12.97 -15.00 6.16
CA ASN A 79 -11.72 -15.51 5.61
C ASN A 79 -11.60 -15.26 4.08
N LYS A 80 -12.73 -15.16 3.36
CA LYS A 80 -12.72 -14.80 1.93
C LYS A 80 -12.07 -13.43 1.68
N ILE A 81 -12.36 -12.42 2.51
CA ILE A 81 -11.78 -11.08 2.40
C ILE A 81 -10.25 -11.16 2.56
N LEU A 82 -9.79 -11.89 3.59
CA LEU A 82 -8.36 -12.07 3.87
C LEU A 82 -7.63 -12.76 2.71
N TYR A 83 -8.19 -13.84 2.18
CA TYR A 83 -7.62 -14.53 1.02
C TYR A 83 -7.65 -13.69 -0.25
N SER A 84 -8.70 -12.89 -0.47
CA SER A 84 -8.76 -11.94 -1.59
C SER A 84 -7.67 -10.89 -1.49
N LYS A 85 -7.33 -10.36 -0.29
CA LYS A 85 -6.20 -9.44 -0.12
C LYS A 85 -4.88 -10.08 -0.55
N ILE A 86 -4.61 -11.30 -0.09
CA ILE A 86 -3.39 -12.04 -0.45
C ILE A 86 -3.34 -12.28 -1.95
N ALA A 87 -4.45 -12.74 -2.56
CA ALA A 87 -4.51 -13.02 -3.99
C ALA A 87 -4.26 -11.76 -4.83
N VAL A 88 -4.91 -10.64 -4.51
CA VAL A 88 -4.71 -9.37 -5.20
C VAL A 88 -3.28 -8.87 -4.99
N SER A 89 -2.72 -8.98 -3.78
CA SER A 89 -1.35 -8.58 -3.50
C SER A 89 -0.32 -9.39 -4.30
N VAL A 90 -0.49 -10.71 -4.40
CA VAL A 90 0.38 -11.57 -5.23
C VAL A 90 0.23 -11.22 -6.71
N CYS A 91 -1.00 -10.99 -7.18
CA CYS A 91 -1.27 -10.55 -8.54
C CYS A 91 -0.55 -9.22 -8.86
N CYS A 92 -0.64 -8.23 -7.97
CA CYS A 92 0.10 -6.97 -8.09
C CYS A 92 1.62 -7.20 -8.20
N CYS A 93 2.21 -8.02 -7.33
CA CYS A 93 3.64 -8.30 -7.39
C CYS A 93 4.05 -8.91 -8.75
N LEU A 94 3.28 -9.85 -9.29
CA LEU A 94 3.54 -10.44 -10.60
C LEU A 94 3.41 -9.41 -11.72
N LEU A 95 2.35 -8.60 -11.69
CA LEU A 95 2.14 -7.56 -12.70
C LEU A 95 3.22 -6.48 -12.66
N VAL A 96 3.74 -6.09 -11.48
CA VAL A 96 4.87 -5.16 -11.37
C VAL A 96 6.11 -5.72 -12.05
N ILE A 97 6.42 -7.00 -11.83
CA ILE A 97 7.58 -7.65 -12.44
C ILE A 97 7.41 -7.69 -13.97
N VAL A 98 6.24 -8.11 -14.45
CA VAL A 98 5.95 -8.18 -15.89
C VAL A 98 6.01 -6.79 -16.52
N SER A 99 5.36 -5.79 -15.93
CA SER A 99 5.36 -4.41 -16.43
C SER A 99 6.77 -3.83 -16.47
N GLY A 100 7.54 -4.00 -15.38
CA GLY A 100 8.92 -3.52 -15.26
C GLY A 100 9.86 -4.17 -16.26
N ILE A 101 9.84 -5.50 -16.40
CA ILE A 101 10.66 -6.20 -17.40
C ILE A 101 10.26 -5.76 -18.82
N SER A 102 8.96 -5.69 -19.10
CA SER A 102 8.46 -5.33 -20.44
C SER A 102 8.87 -3.93 -20.85
N ILE A 103 8.74 -2.92 -19.96
CA ILE A 103 9.15 -1.54 -20.29
C ILE A 103 10.67 -1.41 -20.44
N LEU A 104 11.46 -2.10 -19.61
CA LEU A 104 12.92 -2.08 -19.71
C LEU A 104 13.39 -2.72 -21.02
N MET A 105 12.82 -3.86 -21.40
CA MET A 105 13.14 -4.51 -22.67
C MET A 105 12.65 -3.68 -23.87
N ALA A 106 11.46 -3.09 -23.79
CA ALA A 106 10.95 -2.21 -24.84
C ALA A 106 11.92 -1.05 -25.09
N LEU A 107 12.37 -0.38 -24.03
CA LEU A 107 13.30 0.75 -24.13
C LEU A 107 14.68 0.32 -24.66
N ALA A 108 15.12 -0.91 -24.37
CA ALA A 108 16.37 -1.44 -24.92
C ALA A 108 16.26 -1.74 -26.44
N GLU A 109 15.07 -2.07 -26.93
CA GLU A 109 14.82 -2.33 -28.35
C GLU A 109 14.47 -1.07 -29.16
N PHE A 110 14.11 0.02 -28.49
CA PHE A 110 13.62 1.25 -29.12
C PHE A 110 14.69 1.93 -29.96
N LYS A 111 14.34 2.24 -31.22
CA LYS A 111 15.20 2.94 -32.18
C LYS A 111 14.56 4.21 -32.75
N GLY A 112 13.38 4.58 -32.27
CA GLY A 112 12.64 5.76 -32.73
C GLY A 112 13.18 7.07 -32.17
N GLU A 113 12.71 8.18 -32.73
CA GLU A 113 13.08 9.53 -32.29
C GLU A 113 12.10 10.09 -31.24
N SER A 114 10.84 9.66 -31.29
CA SER A 114 9.78 10.17 -30.40
C SER A 114 9.19 9.07 -29.52
N ILE A 115 9.55 9.09 -28.24
CA ILE A 115 9.03 8.18 -27.20
C ILE A 115 7.49 8.14 -27.12
N PRO A 116 6.75 9.27 -27.22
CA PRO A 116 5.29 9.25 -27.06
C PRO A 116 4.51 8.58 -28.20
N CYS A 117 5.05 8.57 -29.42
CA CYS A 117 4.40 8.04 -30.61
C CYS A 117 5.15 6.81 -31.10
N TRP A 118 5.18 5.78 -30.27
CA TRP A 118 5.88 4.54 -30.57
C TRP A 118 5.14 3.73 -31.64
N SER A 119 5.78 3.53 -32.78
CA SER A 119 5.28 2.70 -33.89
C SER A 119 5.85 1.29 -33.87
N GLU A 120 5.16 0.35 -34.52
CA GLU A 120 5.63 -1.04 -34.68
C GLU A 120 7.01 -1.13 -35.37
N SER A 121 7.33 -0.17 -36.25
CA SER A 121 8.61 -0.10 -36.96
C SER A 121 9.80 0.30 -36.10
N GLU A 122 9.58 0.85 -34.91
CA GLU A 122 10.65 1.42 -34.07
C GLU A 122 11.22 0.43 -33.03
N GLY A 123 10.79 -0.84 -33.06
CA GLY A 123 11.26 -1.92 -32.17
C GLY A 123 10.66 -1.85 -30.77
N GLY A 124 10.45 -2.97 -30.08
CA GLY A 124 9.91 -2.96 -28.71
C GLY A 124 8.42 -2.61 -28.54
N PHE A 125 7.67 -2.35 -29.62
CA PHE A 125 6.26 -1.93 -29.54
C PHE A 125 5.36 -2.92 -28.77
N THR A 126 5.48 -4.22 -29.05
CA THR A 126 4.69 -5.25 -28.35
C THR A 126 5.02 -5.28 -26.85
N LEU A 127 6.30 -5.11 -26.48
CA LEU A 127 6.73 -5.06 -25.10
C LEU A 127 6.20 -3.81 -24.39
N LYS A 128 6.20 -2.65 -25.08
CA LYS A 128 5.57 -1.43 -24.58
C LYS A 128 4.06 -1.62 -24.37
N LEU A 129 3.37 -2.24 -25.32
CA LEU A 129 1.94 -2.55 -25.20
C LEU A 129 1.66 -3.45 -23.99
N VAL A 130 2.45 -4.50 -23.79
CA VAL A 130 2.36 -5.37 -22.60
C VAL A 130 2.60 -4.58 -21.32
N ALA A 131 3.61 -3.70 -21.29
CA ALA A 131 3.89 -2.83 -20.15
C ALA A 131 2.69 -1.92 -19.83
N THR A 132 2.11 -1.28 -20.84
CA THR A 132 0.93 -0.41 -20.69
C THR A 132 -0.28 -1.20 -20.20
N VAL A 133 -0.61 -2.34 -20.79
CA VAL A 133 -1.76 -3.17 -20.36
C VAL A 133 -1.58 -3.63 -18.91
N THR A 134 -0.39 -4.12 -18.57
CA THR A 134 -0.09 -4.58 -17.20
C THR A 134 -0.11 -3.44 -16.18
N GLU A 135 0.28 -2.22 -16.57
CA GLU A 135 0.15 -1.00 -15.75
C GLU A 135 -1.32 -0.65 -15.45
N TRP A 136 -2.20 -0.68 -16.44
CA TRP A 136 -3.64 -0.44 -16.20
C TRP A 136 -4.26 -1.54 -15.33
N CYS A 137 -3.85 -2.80 -15.53
CA CYS A 137 -4.24 -3.90 -14.65
C CYS A 137 -3.74 -3.65 -13.21
N LEU A 138 -2.51 -3.18 -13.02
CA LEU A 138 -1.98 -2.79 -11.71
C LEU A 138 -2.82 -1.72 -11.04
N ALA A 139 -3.14 -0.64 -11.76
CA ALA A 139 -3.97 0.44 -11.23
C ALA A 139 -5.34 -0.07 -10.74
N ILE A 140 -5.98 -0.94 -11.53
CA ILE A 140 -7.25 -1.57 -11.14
C ILE A 140 -7.07 -2.47 -9.91
N CYS A 141 -6.04 -3.32 -9.88
CA CYS A 141 -5.76 -4.17 -8.72
C CYS A 141 -5.49 -3.34 -7.45
N PHE A 142 -4.82 -2.19 -7.58
CA PHE A 142 -4.57 -1.28 -6.47
C PHE A 142 -5.88 -0.72 -5.91
N ILE A 143 -6.75 -0.24 -6.78
CA ILE A 143 -8.08 0.26 -6.39
C ILE A 143 -8.91 -0.85 -5.72
N CYS A 144 -8.93 -2.05 -6.29
CA CYS A 144 -9.59 -3.22 -5.70
C CYS A 144 -9.03 -3.53 -4.31
N TYR A 145 -7.71 -3.53 -4.15
CA TYR A 145 -7.07 -3.77 -2.86
C TYR A 145 -7.47 -2.70 -1.83
N LEU A 146 -7.49 -1.41 -2.22
CA LEU A 146 -7.90 -0.32 -1.35
C LEU A 146 -9.35 -0.50 -0.85
N PHE A 147 -10.27 -0.94 -1.70
CA PHE A 147 -11.64 -1.22 -1.27
C PHE A 147 -11.73 -2.38 -0.28
N ILE A 148 -10.97 -3.45 -0.51
CA ILE A 148 -10.90 -4.60 0.41
C ILE A 148 -10.25 -4.19 1.73
N PHE A 149 -9.20 -3.36 1.68
CA PHE A 149 -8.53 -2.85 2.87
C PHE A 149 -9.42 -1.90 3.68
N ALA A 150 -10.16 -1.00 3.01
CA ALA A 150 -11.03 -0.03 3.66
C ALA A 150 -12.18 -0.69 4.43
N SER A 151 -12.66 -1.86 4.02
CA SER A 151 -13.70 -2.59 4.76
C SER A 151 -13.18 -3.17 6.08
N GLU A 152 -11.94 -3.64 6.10
CA GLU A 152 -11.25 -4.13 7.31
C GLU A 152 -10.85 -2.98 8.24
N TYR A 153 -10.33 -1.87 7.69
CA TYR A 153 -9.87 -0.73 8.49
C TYR A 153 -10.98 -0.07 9.31
N LYS A 154 -12.23 -0.13 8.83
CA LYS A 154 -13.42 0.39 9.55
C LYS A 154 -13.69 -0.32 10.88
N LEU A 155 -13.02 -1.44 11.14
CA LEU A 155 -13.18 -2.23 12.37
C LEU A 155 -12.16 -1.86 13.45
N ILE A 156 -11.21 -0.98 13.12
CA ILE A 156 -10.15 -0.55 14.04
C ILE A 156 -10.58 0.79 14.64
N GLU A 157 -10.78 0.79 15.96
CA GLU A 157 -10.97 2.01 16.74
C GLU A 157 -9.64 2.45 17.36
N TYR A 158 -9.45 3.76 17.42
CA TYR A 158 -8.28 4.37 18.05
C TYR A 158 -8.64 4.81 19.46
N GLU A 159 -7.94 4.27 20.47
CA GLU A 159 -7.99 4.80 21.82
C GLU A 159 -6.98 5.95 21.97
N GLU A 160 -7.44 7.09 22.50
CA GLU A 160 -6.68 8.33 22.63
C GLU A 160 -5.30 8.17 23.31
N ILE A 161 -4.35 9.06 22.97
CA ILE A 161 -3.07 9.14 23.68
C ILE A 161 -3.32 9.68 25.08
N ARG A 162 -3.25 8.79 26.07
CA ARG A 162 -3.30 9.18 27.49
C ARG A 162 -1.95 9.72 27.96
N PHE A 163 -1.87 11.01 28.22
CA PHE A 163 -0.70 11.63 28.85
C PHE A 163 -0.71 11.35 30.36
N ARG A 164 0.41 10.87 30.92
CA ARG A 164 0.59 10.71 32.36
C ARG A 164 1.61 11.71 32.88
N MET A 165 1.21 12.54 33.86
CA MET A 165 2.11 13.46 34.55
C MET A 165 2.89 12.71 35.64
N LYS A 166 4.22 12.67 35.54
CA LYS A 166 5.09 11.95 36.48
C LYS A 166 5.04 12.46 37.93
N PHE A 167 4.50 13.66 38.16
CA PHE A 167 4.46 14.31 39.48
C PHE A 167 3.11 14.17 40.20
N ALA A 168 2.14 13.48 39.60
CA ALA A 168 0.78 13.33 40.13
C ALA A 168 0.50 11.92 40.69
N THR A 169 1.52 11.20 41.17
CA THR A 169 1.31 9.99 41.98
C THR A 169 1.18 10.38 43.46
N PRO A 170 -0.01 10.27 44.08
CA PRO A 170 -0.12 10.36 45.53
C PRO A 170 0.63 9.19 46.16
N GLY A 171 1.26 9.41 47.31
CA GLY A 171 2.05 8.41 48.05
C GLY A 171 1.30 7.14 48.47
N ASN A 172 0.00 6.99 48.15
CA ASN A 172 -0.86 5.89 48.61
C ASN A 172 -1.31 4.91 47.51
N GLY A 173 -0.77 4.99 46.29
CA GLY A 173 -1.04 3.99 45.25
C GLY A 173 -2.44 4.06 44.59
N GLU A 174 -3.27 5.04 44.94
CA GLU A 174 -4.50 5.34 44.20
C GLU A 174 -4.19 6.11 42.91
N LYS A 175 -4.74 5.63 41.79
CA LYS A 175 -4.66 6.30 40.49
C LYS A 175 -5.59 7.52 40.52
N VAL A 176 -5.03 8.73 40.59
CA VAL A 176 -5.78 9.95 40.28
C VAL A 176 -5.94 10.03 38.76
N VAL A 177 -7.14 9.77 38.28
CA VAL A 177 -7.51 10.00 36.88
C VAL A 177 -8.31 11.30 36.85
N GLU A 178 -7.64 12.41 36.57
CA GLU A 178 -8.28 13.70 36.39
C GLU A 178 -8.46 13.94 34.88
N SER A 179 -9.69 13.81 34.39
CA SER A 179 -10.04 14.11 33.00
C SER A 179 -10.24 15.62 32.87
N LEU A 180 -9.20 16.34 32.44
CA LEU A 180 -9.32 17.74 32.08
C LEU A 180 -9.94 17.85 30.68
N SER A 181 -11.27 17.93 30.61
CA SER A 181 -11.97 18.32 29.39
C SER A 181 -11.82 19.83 29.20
N LEU A 182 -11.17 20.25 28.11
CA LEU A 182 -11.27 21.63 27.66
C LEU A 182 -12.66 21.83 27.05
N GLU A 183 -13.65 22.08 27.91
CA GLU A 183 -14.90 22.70 27.45
C GLU A 183 -14.57 24.10 26.93
N LYS A 184 -14.85 24.32 25.65
CA LYS A 184 -14.99 25.66 25.07
C LYS A 184 -16.46 25.92 24.80
#